data_AF-A0A066X4W1-F1
#
_entry.id   AF-A0A066X4W1-F1
#
_cell.length_a   1.000
_cell.length_b   1.000
_cell.length_c   1.000
_cell.angle_alpha   90.00
_cell.angle_beta   90.00
_cell.angle_gamma   90.00
#
_symmetry.space_group_name_H-M   'P 1'
#
loop_
_entity.id
_entity.type
_entity.pdbx_description
1 polymer ?
#
loop_
_entity_poly.entity_id
_entity_poly.type
_entity_poly.pdbx_seq_one_letter_code
_entity_poly.pdbx_strand_id
1 'polypeptide(L)'
;MPLDDDDNPTAAPAVQLQNDSGAGDEAEDEGLFDMRLFASMFNKKGVASQAVRRGQKDFESHGTRAQEDALETSRQVIEEVLAYSRVHRDVWSKGWYFPDYWPETLRAIEEDGDLSGLARPEYLQEFLAETGPMYAKERVVVVEDLKGTQAKSMGRVVRGLKAPRPAVGKLWLLPEEALFLVERGSLDLWWPFRELKDVLPPPLEGKAAEEYVHDTAQTKAGPEEDSDDEFETGVPLSLQAAYALFIGLDGERGKMTLPKYQVYSHLRRLGYYVQRAPPDAADAASQPQSAKESLWQWLVSLLDRSAPTPPPYGPLVRPGVYRQYSLVYKQLELLARYRPSPAAQEPVAPEDPYKVHWHVWKPSKHPNLRVTDLPPPDIRIAVADARNDAVPSLEEVSALLDSTPYDPPDPRTMGGPGRLYQRLRHGHRNVLIAVVDRGLVNFMRFGQAAFGEETLYERFDNRGGFRGDRICKPRQSESIKPG
;
A
#
# COMPACT_ATOMS: atom_id res chain seq x y z
N MET A 1 -7.01 11.28 8.80
CA MET A 1 -8.39 10.78 8.91
C MET A 1 -8.39 9.58 9.86
N PRO A 2 -8.74 9.73 11.15
CA PRO A 2 -9.21 8.59 11.91
C PRO A 2 -10.54 8.14 11.26
N LEU A 3 -10.66 6.84 11.04
CA LEU A 3 -11.84 6.21 10.48
C LEU A 3 -12.88 6.15 11.60
N ASP A 4 -13.81 7.11 11.63
CA ASP A 4 -15.02 6.99 12.44
C ASP A 4 -15.95 5.99 11.75
N ASP A 5 -16.07 4.84 12.42
CA ASP A 5 -17.03 3.78 12.17
C ASP A 5 -18.32 4.16 12.92
N ASP A 6 -19.31 4.72 12.24
CA ASP A 6 -20.75 4.47 12.46
C ASP A 6 -21.62 5.53 11.77
N ASP A 7 -21.95 5.30 10.50
CA ASP A 7 -23.12 5.92 9.88
C ASP A 7 -23.89 4.89 9.06
N ASN A 8 -24.86 4.25 9.69
CA ASN A 8 -25.84 3.37 9.06
C ASN A 8 -27.21 4.09 9.02
N PRO A 9 -27.66 4.62 7.88
CA PRO A 9 -28.87 5.44 7.81
C PRO A 9 -30.20 4.65 7.90
N THR A 10 -30.21 3.39 8.38
CA THR A 10 -31.45 2.57 8.43
C THR A 10 -31.68 1.75 9.72
N ALA A 11 -31.02 2.08 10.84
CA ALA A 11 -31.34 1.45 12.12
C ALA A 11 -32.54 2.13 12.82
N ALA A 12 -33.58 1.35 13.16
CA ALA A 12 -34.71 1.78 13.98
C ALA A 12 -34.26 2.07 15.44
N PRO A 13 -34.98 2.94 16.20
CA PRO A 13 -34.43 3.55 17.41
C PRO A 13 -34.33 2.55 18.56
N ALA A 14 -33.12 2.37 19.08
CA ALA A 14 -32.90 1.77 20.40
C ALA A 14 -32.90 2.89 21.45
N VAL A 15 -33.49 2.61 22.61
CA VAL A 15 -33.73 3.52 23.73
C VAL A 15 -32.42 4.17 24.20
N GLN A 16 -32.32 5.49 24.05
CA GLN A 16 -31.21 6.31 24.56
C GLN A 16 -31.37 6.55 26.06
N LEU A 17 -30.37 6.10 26.84
CA LEU A 17 -30.06 6.68 28.13
C LEU A 17 -29.21 7.93 27.89
N GLN A 18 -29.70 9.06 28.37
CA GLN A 18 -29.06 10.37 28.34
C GLN A 18 -27.68 10.31 28.99
N ASN A 19 -26.66 10.76 28.26
CA ASN A 19 -25.66 11.66 28.80
C ASN A 19 -25.21 12.62 27.71
N ASP A 20 -25.29 13.89 28.08
CA ASP A 20 -25.23 15.08 27.26
C ASP A 20 -23.77 15.52 27.07
N SER A 21 -23.34 15.69 25.82
CA SER A 21 -22.23 16.56 25.41
C SER A 21 -22.21 16.62 23.87
N GLY A 22 -23.05 17.50 23.32
CA GLY A 22 -23.02 17.83 21.90
C GLY A 22 -21.75 18.61 21.54
N ALA A 23 -20.89 18.00 20.72
CA ALA A 23 -19.85 18.68 19.94
C ALA A 23 -20.15 18.40 18.46
N GLY A 24 -21.08 19.18 17.90
CA GLY A 24 -21.27 19.30 16.47
C GLY A 24 -20.48 20.49 15.94
N ASP A 25 -19.94 20.36 14.74
CA ASP A 25 -19.27 21.38 13.92
C ASP A 25 -17.93 21.96 14.43
N GLU A 26 -16.85 21.22 14.22
CA GLU A 26 -15.48 21.80 14.07
C GLU A 26 -14.74 21.18 12.87
N ALA A 27 -15.43 21.00 11.74
CA ALA A 27 -14.83 20.57 10.48
C ALA A 27 -14.82 21.73 9.49
N GLU A 28 -14.10 22.82 9.79
CA GLU A 28 -13.71 23.88 8.84
C GLU A 28 -12.86 24.94 9.57
N ASP A 29 -11.66 24.60 10.05
CA ASP A 29 -10.69 25.61 10.51
C ASP A 29 -9.26 25.19 10.15
N GLU A 30 -8.96 25.18 8.85
CA GLU A 30 -7.58 25.33 8.37
C GLU A 30 -7.08 26.72 8.78
N GLY A 31 -6.54 26.81 10.00
CA GLY A 31 -5.81 27.98 10.47
C GLY A 31 -4.65 28.30 9.52
N LEU A 32 -4.49 29.57 9.18
CA LEU A 32 -3.38 30.08 8.37
C LEU A 32 -2.05 29.55 8.95
N PHE A 33 -1.27 28.82 8.14
CA PHE A 33 0.02 28.26 8.54
C PHE A 33 0.99 29.39 8.94
N ASP A 34 1.28 29.53 10.24
CA ASP A 34 2.22 30.54 10.76
C ASP A 34 3.66 30.00 10.74
N MET A 35 4.47 30.57 9.85
CA MET A 35 5.84 30.13 9.60
C MET A 35 6.78 30.46 10.78
N ARG A 36 6.46 31.46 11.60
CA ARG A 36 7.28 31.82 12.78
C ARG A 36 7.22 30.75 13.87
N LEU A 37 6.03 30.18 14.09
CA LEU A 37 5.84 29.06 14.99
C LEU A 37 6.62 27.82 14.50
N PHE A 38 6.64 27.59 13.18
CA PHE A 38 7.37 26.50 12.55
C PHE A 38 8.89 26.61 12.74
N ALA A 39 9.50 27.79 12.56
CA ALA A 39 10.92 28.03 12.81
C ALA A 39 11.32 27.77 14.27
N SER A 40 10.46 28.15 15.21
CA SER A 40 10.70 27.96 16.65
C SER A 40 10.83 26.49 17.06
N MET A 41 10.23 25.56 16.29
CA MET A 41 10.33 24.11 16.53
C MET A 41 11.70 23.51 16.22
N PHE A 42 12.53 24.19 15.41
CA PHE A 42 13.89 23.73 15.10
C PHE A 42 14.90 24.12 16.19
N ASN A 43 14.60 25.15 16.99
CA ASN A 43 15.60 25.81 17.83
C ASN A 43 15.55 25.48 19.33
N LYS A 44 14.61 24.66 19.86
CA LYS A 44 14.64 24.27 21.29
C LYS A 44 13.94 22.96 21.66
N LYS A 45 14.59 22.20 22.56
CA LYS A 45 13.99 21.11 23.36
C LYS A 45 12.93 21.70 24.30
N GLY A 46 11.66 21.48 23.94
CA GLY A 46 10.49 21.75 24.78
C GLY A 46 10.07 23.21 24.82
N VAL A 47 8.83 23.49 24.40
CA VAL A 47 7.78 24.13 25.24
C VAL A 47 6.55 24.49 24.39
N ALA A 48 5.39 24.15 24.98
CA ALA A 48 4.02 24.66 24.90
C ALA A 48 3.43 25.22 23.59
N SER A 49 2.37 24.53 23.16
CA SER A 49 1.31 25.03 22.29
C SER A 49 0.44 26.06 23.00
N GLN A 50 0.58 27.34 22.64
CA GLN A 50 -0.53 28.29 22.76
C GLN A 50 -0.89 28.78 21.37
N ALA A 51 -2.11 28.43 20.95
CA ALA A 51 -2.70 28.87 19.69
C ALA A 51 -2.97 30.37 19.73
N VAL A 52 -2.48 31.09 18.71
CA VAL A 52 -2.75 32.51 18.50
C VAL A 52 -4.16 32.65 17.93
N ARG A 53 -4.94 33.60 18.49
CA ARG A 53 -6.35 33.83 18.16
C ARG A 53 -6.50 34.55 16.80
N ARG A 54 -7.51 34.12 16.04
CA ARG A 54 -7.92 34.61 14.70
C ARG A 54 -8.34 36.09 14.72
N GLY A 55 -7.95 36.82 13.67
CA GLY A 55 -8.69 37.99 13.17
C GLY A 55 -7.99 39.35 13.29
N GLN A 56 -7.30 39.75 12.22
CA GLN A 56 -7.37 41.13 11.76
C GLN A 56 -7.18 41.15 10.24
N LYS A 57 -8.31 41.23 9.53
CA LYS A 57 -8.36 41.28 8.07
C LYS A 57 -8.50 42.74 7.65
N ASP A 58 -7.45 43.53 7.85
CA ASP A 58 -7.40 44.93 7.45
C ASP A 58 -6.66 45.02 6.09
N PHE A 59 -7.43 45.11 5.01
CA PHE A 59 -6.95 45.23 3.62
C PHE A 59 -6.72 46.68 3.18
N GLU A 60 -6.48 47.60 4.11
CA GLU A 60 -6.08 48.96 3.75
C GLU A 60 -4.58 49.12 3.96
N SER A 61 -3.91 49.74 2.97
CA SER A 61 -2.49 50.09 3.06
C SER A 61 -2.31 51.22 4.07
N HIS A 62 -2.35 50.89 5.37
CA HIS A 62 -1.98 51.85 6.39
C HIS A 62 -0.46 52.08 6.32
N GLY A 63 -0.03 53.33 6.53
CA GLY A 63 1.37 53.78 6.40
C GLY A 63 2.35 53.22 7.43
N THR A 64 2.07 52.05 8.00
CA THR A 64 2.95 51.31 8.90
C THR A 64 3.48 50.08 8.16
N ARG A 65 4.81 49.93 8.12
CA ARG A 65 5.51 48.82 7.44
C ARG A 65 5.30 47.45 8.09
N ALA A 66 4.45 47.33 9.10
CA ALA A 66 4.26 46.11 9.88
C ALA A 66 3.86 44.88 9.04
N GLN A 67 3.12 45.06 7.94
CA GLN A 67 2.78 43.98 7.02
C GLN A 67 3.95 43.58 6.12
N GLU A 68 4.71 44.57 5.62
CA GLU A 68 5.92 44.36 4.83
C GLU A 68 6.98 43.63 5.67
N ASP A 69 7.19 44.07 6.91
CA ASP A 69 8.08 43.46 7.88
C ASP A 69 7.64 42.02 8.22
N ALA A 70 6.34 41.77 8.38
CA ALA A 70 5.82 40.42 8.65
C ALA A 70 6.02 39.48 7.44
N LEU A 71 5.81 39.98 6.23
CA LEU A 71 6.02 39.22 5.00
C LEU A 71 7.52 38.94 4.76
N GLU A 72 8.38 39.92 5.00
CA GLU A 72 9.83 39.78 4.89
C GLU A 72 10.37 38.81 5.95
N THR A 73 9.86 38.88 7.19
CA THR A 73 10.19 37.89 8.22
C THR A 73 9.77 36.48 7.78
N SER A 74 8.57 36.34 7.20
CA SER A 74 8.08 35.05 6.69
C SER A 74 9.00 34.51 5.58
N ARG A 75 9.43 35.38 4.65
CA ARG A 75 10.39 35.02 3.58
C ARG A 75 11.74 34.59 4.13
N GLN A 76 12.29 35.32 5.11
CA GLN A 76 13.57 34.96 5.75
C GLN A 76 13.47 33.63 6.49
N VAL A 77 12.35 33.38 7.18
CA VAL A 77 12.11 32.09 7.84
C VAL A 77 12.03 30.94 6.82
N ILE A 78 11.34 31.14 5.69
CA ILE A 78 11.31 30.15 4.62
C ILE A 78 12.72 29.90 4.10
N GLU A 79 13.48 30.96 3.84
CA GLU A 79 14.85 30.85 3.36
C GLU A 79 15.74 30.12 4.36
N GLU A 80 15.66 30.43 5.65
CA GLU A 80 16.42 29.75 6.72
C GLU A 80 16.03 28.27 6.81
N VAL A 81 14.74 27.95 6.77
CA VAL A 81 14.24 26.57 6.81
C VAL A 81 14.67 25.78 5.57
N LEU A 82 14.68 26.41 4.39
CA LEU A 82 15.12 25.78 3.15
C LEU A 82 16.65 25.69 3.05
N ALA A 83 17.37 26.65 3.63
CA ALA A 83 18.83 26.69 3.68
C ALA A 83 19.40 25.74 4.74
N TYR A 84 18.60 25.31 5.72
CA TYR A 84 19.02 24.34 6.73
C TYR A 84 19.50 23.04 6.07
N SER A 85 20.80 22.82 6.10
CA SER A 85 21.41 21.56 5.70
C SER A 85 21.03 20.49 6.71
N ARG A 86 20.25 19.49 6.26
CA ARG A 86 19.95 18.32 7.09
C ARG A 86 21.23 17.53 7.32
N VAL A 87 21.76 17.61 8.53
CA VAL A 87 22.87 16.76 8.97
C VAL A 87 22.33 15.44 9.52
N HIS A 88 23.07 14.36 9.33
CA HIS A 88 22.78 13.05 9.91
C HIS A 88 22.57 13.16 11.44
N ARG A 89 21.48 12.57 11.94
CA ARG A 89 21.22 12.49 13.40
C ARG A 89 22.16 11.48 14.06
N ASP A 90 22.23 11.45 15.39
CA ASP A 90 23.15 10.61 16.20
C ASP A 90 23.27 9.12 15.79
N VAL A 91 22.30 8.55 15.08
CA VAL A 91 22.37 7.18 14.53
C VAL A 91 22.14 7.21 13.02
N TRP A 92 23.22 7.12 12.26
CA TRP A 92 23.23 6.98 10.81
C TRP A 92 24.08 5.78 10.36
N SER A 93 23.82 5.36 9.14
CA SER A 93 24.51 4.26 8.46
C SER A 93 25.16 4.77 7.18
N LYS A 94 26.37 4.30 6.89
CA LYS A 94 27.05 4.58 5.63
C LYS A 94 26.61 3.59 4.55
N GLY A 95 26.28 4.08 3.37
CA GLY A 95 25.91 3.27 2.21
C GLY A 95 26.61 3.71 0.94
N TRP A 96 26.93 2.75 0.08
CA TRP A 96 27.67 2.96 -1.15
C TRP A 96 26.83 2.63 -2.38
N TYR A 97 26.84 3.51 -3.37
CA TYR A 97 26.09 3.34 -4.61
C TYR A 97 26.86 2.48 -5.62
N PHE A 98 26.35 1.27 -5.90
CA PHE A 98 26.87 0.31 -6.87
C PHE A 98 25.72 -0.29 -7.69
N PRO A 99 25.23 0.42 -8.72
CA PRO A 99 24.06 0.00 -9.49
C PRO A 99 24.30 -1.21 -10.40
N ASP A 100 25.56 -1.48 -10.75
CA ASP A 100 25.93 -2.47 -11.76
C ASP A 100 26.34 -3.81 -11.17
N TYR A 101 26.66 -3.84 -9.87
CA TYR A 101 27.18 -5.03 -9.20
C TYR A 101 26.25 -6.24 -9.36
N TRP A 102 24.98 -6.14 -8.96
CA TRP A 102 24.06 -7.28 -9.03
C TRP A 102 23.70 -7.72 -10.44
N PRO A 103 23.37 -6.81 -11.38
CA PRO A 103 23.17 -7.15 -12.78
C PRO A 103 24.36 -7.91 -13.38
N GLU A 104 25.58 -7.40 -13.22
CA GLU A 104 26.80 -8.04 -13.74
C GLU A 104 27.08 -9.38 -13.05
N THR A 105 26.93 -9.42 -11.73
CA THR A 105 27.14 -10.64 -10.93
C THR A 105 26.16 -11.75 -11.31
N LEU A 106 24.88 -11.43 -11.49
CA LEU A 106 23.87 -12.41 -11.88
C LEU A 106 24.03 -12.82 -13.34
N ARG A 107 24.43 -11.90 -14.23
CA ARG A 107 24.74 -12.22 -15.61
C ARG A 107 25.93 -13.17 -15.72
N ALA A 108 27.01 -12.93 -14.98
CA ALA A 108 28.16 -13.83 -14.95
C ALA A 108 27.80 -15.23 -14.43
N ILE A 109 26.88 -15.32 -13.47
CA ILE A 109 26.38 -16.61 -12.96
C ILE A 109 25.47 -17.31 -13.97
N GLU A 110 24.49 -16.59 -14.55
CA GLU A 110 23.43 -17.13 -15.41
C GLU A 110 23.94 -17.46 -16.83
N GLU A 111 24.72 -16.55 -17.43
CA GLU A 111 25.19 -16.63 -18.82
C GLU A 111 26.58 -17.26 -18.93
N ASP A 112 27.54 -16.78 -18.12
CA ASP A 112 28.95 -17.18 -18.23
C ASP A 112 29.28 -18.43 -17.41
N GLY A 113 28.37 -18.89 -16.55
CA GLY A 113 28.55 -20.05 -15.69
C GLY A 113 29.60 -19.85 -14.60
N ASP A 114 29.86 -18.60 -14.20
CA ASP A 114 30.81 -18.27 -13.14
C ASP A 114 30.25 -18.63 -11.75
N LEU A 115 30.60 -19.84 -11.31
CA LEU A 115 30.27 -20.37 -9.99
C LEU A 115 31.28 -19.93 -8.90
N SER A 116 32.27 -19.10 -9.25
CA SER A 116 33.27 -18.64 -8.29
C SER A 116 32.59 -17.80 -7.20
N GLY A 117 32.76 -18.23 -5.94
CA GLY A 117 32.12 -17.59 -4.79
C GLY A 117 30.65 -17.95 -4.57
N LEU A 118 30.08 -18.96 -5.25
CA LEU A 118 28.82 -19.55 -4.79
C LEU A 118 29.09 -20.52 -3.63
N ALA A 119 28.31 -20.43 -2.55
CA ALA A 119 28.51 -21.20 -1.33
C ALA A 119 28.45 -22.72 -1.55
N ARG A 120 27.55 -23.14 -2.45
CA ARG A 120 27.33 -24.52 -2.89
C ARG A 120 26.83 -24.47 -4.36
N PRO A 121 27.64 -24.88 -5.35
CA PRO A 121 27.28 -24.77 -6.77
C PRO A 121 26.03 -25.58 -7.15
N GLU A 122 25.76 -26.67 -6.44
CA GLU A 122 24.58 -27.54 -6.62
C GLU A 122 23.24 -26.81 -6.41
N TYR A 123 23.25 -25.71 -5.66
CA TYR A 123 22.04 -24.94 -5.30
C TYR A 123 21.84 -23.72 -6.20
N LEU A 124 22.49 -23.66 -7.37
CA LEU A 124 22.38 -22.54 -8.31
C LEU A 124 20.93 -22.22 -8.64
N GLN A 125 20.11 -23.24 -8.93
CA GLN A 125 18.71 -23.04 -9.29
C GLN A 125 17.90 -22.46 -8.13
N GLU A 126 18.15 -22.91 -6.89
CA GLU A 126 17.51 -22.36 -5.69
C GLU A 126 17.96 -20.91 -5.43
N PHE A 127 19.24 -20.62 -5.61
CA PHE A 127 19.79 -19.26 -5.48
C PHE A 127 19.17 -18.30 -6.50
N LEU A 128 19.03 -18.70 -7.77
CA LEU A 128 18.38 -17.89 -8.79
C LEU A 128 16.88 -17.72 -8.49
N ALA A 129 16.21 -18.77 -8.03
CA ALA A 129 14.80 -18.72 -7.62
C ALA A 129 14.58 -17.81 -6.39
N GLU A 130 15.55 -17.69 -5.48
CA GLU A 130 15.48 -16.80 -4.31
C GLU A 130 15.80 -15.33 -4.67
N THR A 131 16.74 -15.10 -5.58
CA THR A 131 17.21 -13.73 -5.94
C THR A 131 16.22 -12.94 -6.78
N GLY A 132 15.43 -13.60 -7.64
CA GLY A 132 14.38 -12.96 -8.45
C GLY A 132 13.34 -12.23 -7.60
N PRO A 133 12.58 -12.91 -6.71
CA PRO A 133 11.61 -12.28 -5.81
C PRO A 133 12.20 -11.24 -4.85
N MET A 134 13.51 -11.28 -4.61
CA MET A 134 14.21 -10.28 -3.80
C MET A 134 14.62 -9.01 -4.56
N TYR A 135 14.38 -8.97 -5.88
CA TYR A 135 14.78 -7.87 -6.76
C TYR A 135 16.29 -7.61 -6.73
N ALA A 136 17.10 -8.67 -6.68
CA ALA A 136 18.55 -8.52 -6.55
C ALA A 136 19.15 -7.61 -7.64
N LYS A 137 18.74 -7.79 -8.91
CA LYS A 137 19.18 -6.96 -10.07
C LYS A 137 18.87 -5.46 -9.91
N GLU A 138 17.90 -5.09 -9.08
CA GLU A 138 17.47 -3.70 -8.90
C GLU A 138 18.00 -3.06 -7.61
N ARG A 139 18.75 -3.80 -6.80
CA ARG A 139 19.38 -3.26 -5.59
C ARG A 139 20.66 -2.53 -5.95
N VAL A 140 20.72 -1.27 -5.56
CA VAL A 140 21.74 -0.32 -6.02
C VAL A 140 22.62 0.25 -4.92
N VAL A 141 22.22 0.10 -3.65
CA VAL A 141 23.01 0.59 -2.51
C VAL A 141 23.34 -0.54 -1.57
N VAL A 142 24.62 -0.72 -1.25
CA VAL A 142 25.08 -1.61 -0.19
C VAL A 142 25.33 -0.80 1.08
N VAL A 143 24.91 -1.31 2.23
CA VAL A 143 25.07 -0.65 3.53
C VAL A 143 26.13 -1.38 4.34
N GLU A 144 27.05 -0.63 4.95
CA GLU A 144 28.09 -1.18 5.81
C GLU A 144 27.47 -1.89 7.02
N ASP A 145 26.69 -1.15 7.79
CA ASP A 145 25.87 -1.64 8.90
C ASP A 145 24.60 -0.79 9.02
N LEU A 146 23.43 -1.40 8.82
CA LEU A 146 22.15 -0.70 8.95
C LEU A 146 21.72 -0.66 10.41
N LYS A 147 21.77 0.53 11.03
CA LYS A 147 21.43 0.74 12.44
C LYS A 147 19.94 1.03 12.60
N GLY A 148 19.39 0.66 13.75
CA GLY A 148 18.04 1.04 14.18
C GLY A 148 16.92 0.10 13.69
N THR A 149 15.68 0.53 13.94
CA THR A 149 14.47 -0.29 13.70
C THR A 149 14.18 -0.53 12.22
N GLN A 150 14.74 0.29 11.33
CA GLN A 150 14.52 0.21 9.88
C GLN A 150 15.11 -1.08 9.27
N ALA A 151 16.20 -1.59 9.85
CA ALA A 151 16.85 -2.83 9.42
C ALA A 151 15.94 -4.07 9.46
N LYS A 152 14.86 -4.03 10.24
CA LYS A 152 13.88 -5.12 10.30
C LYS A 152 12.92 -5.13 9.11
N SER A 153 12.76 -3.98 8.44
CA SER A 153 11.68 -3.71 7.48
C SER A 153 12.16 -3.28 6.08
N MET A 154 13.46 -3.07 5.89
CA MET A 154 14.05 -2.55 4.66
C MET A 154 15.33 -3.31 4.31
N GLY A 155 15.57 -3.45 3.01
CA GLY A 155 16.76 -4.09 2.47
C GLY A 155 16.73 -5.63 2.54
N ARG A 156 17.67 -6.24 1.83
CA ARG A 156 17.87 -7.69 1.80
C ARG A 156 19.36 -8.01 1.87
N VAL A 157 19.67 -9.07 2.61
CA VAL A 157 20.97 -9.73 2.51
C VAL A 157 20.80 -10.88 1.53
N VAL A 158 21.49 -10.81 0.39
CA VAL A 158 21.49 -11.91 -0.58
C VAL A 158 22.40 -13.01 -0.05
N ARG A 159 21.80 -14.17 0.20
CA ARG A 159 22.48 -15.35 0.77
C ARG A 159 23.09 -16.19 -0.35
N GLY A 160 23.96 -17.13 0.00
CA GLY A 160 24.52 -18.07 -0.97
C GLY A 160 25.80 -17.61 -1.67
N LEU A 161 26.28 -16.39 -1.40
CA LEU A 161 27.61 -15.93 -1.83
C LEU A 161 28.68 -16.16 -0.74
N LYS A 162 29.93 -16.39 -1.14
CA LYS A 162 31.14 -16.56 -0.33
C LYS A 162 32.34 -15.84 -0.97
N ALA A 163 33.45 -15.76 -0.24
CA ALA A 163 34.74 -15.37 -0.79
C ALA A 163 35.04 -16.18 -2.08
N PRO A 164 35.59 -15.55 -3.14
CA PRO A 164 36.25 -14.24 -3.16
C PRO A 164 35.33 -13.04 -3.41
N ARG A 165 33.98 -13.21 -3.42
CA ARG A 165 33.09 -12.09 -3.75
C ARG A 165 33.03 -11.03 -2.65
N PRO A 166 32.98 -9.74 -3.01
CA PRO A 166 32.91 -8.66 -2.05
C PRO A 166 31.51 -8.53 -1.43
N ALA A 167 31.40 -7.73 -0.37
CA ALA A 167 30.14 -7.41 0.31
C ALA A 167 29.27 -8.64 0.70
N VAL A 168 29.90 -9.80 0.95
CA VAL A 168 29.20 -11.02 1.37
C VAL A 168 28.53 -10.80 2.71
N GLY A 169 27.24 -11.13 2.80
CA GLY A 169 26.44 -10.95 4.01
C GLY A 169 26.03 -9.50 4.30
N LYS A 170 26.40 -8.55 3.44
CA LYS A 170 25.98 -7.15 3.57
C LYS A 170 24.54 -6.94 3.08
N LEU A 171 23.90 -5.91 3.62
CA LEU A 171 22.53 -5.55 3.32
C LEU A 171 22.48 -4.60 2.13
N TRP A 172 21.61 -4.92 1.18
CA TRP A 172 21.42 -4.16 -0.05
C TRP A 172 20.03 -3.55 -0.07
N LEU A 173 19.94 -2.29 -0.50
CA LEU A 173 18.72 -1.49 -0.58
C LEU A 173 18.29 -1.30 -2.04
N LEU A 174 16.97 -1.29 -2.24
CA LEU A 174 16.34 -0.80 -3.47
C LEU A 174 16.42 0.74 -3.55
N PRO A 175 16.30 1.35 -4.74
CA PRO A 175 16.39 2.80 -4.91
C PRO A 175 15.42 3.57 -4.01
N GLU A 176 14.18 3.11 -3.85
CA GLU A 176 13.19 3.74 -2.97
C GLU A 176 13.52 3.62 -1.49
N GLU A 177 14.13 2.50 -1.09
CA GLU A 177 14.53 2.25 0.29
C GLU A 177 15.70 3.18 0.65
N ALA A 178 16.69 3.26 -0.25
CA ALA A 178 17.83 4.15 -0.11
C ALA A 178 17.39 5.62 -0.07
N LEU A 179 16.61 6.07 -1.07
CA LEU A 179 16.15 7.46 -1.15
C LEU A 179 15.35 7.88 0.09
N PHE A 180 14.48 6.99 0.58
CA PHE A 180 13.71 7.25 1.80
C PHE A 180 14.59 7.41 3.05
N LEU A 181 15.65 6.61 3.19
CA LEU A 181 16.58 6.73 4.30
C LEU A 181 17.45 7.99 4.20
N VAL A 182 17.86 8.39 3.00
CA VAL A 182 18.58 9.65 2.76
C VAL A 182 17.69 10.84 3.13
N GLU A 183 16.44 10.87 2.69
CA GLU A 183 15.49 11.93 3.05
C GLU A 183 15.27 12.08 4.56
N ARG A 184 15.25 10.94 5.26
CA ARG A 184 15.10 10.88 6.71
C ARG A 184 16.39 11.28 7.45
N GLY A 185 17.53 11.31 6.76
CA GLY A 185 18.85 11.56 7.34
C GLY A 185 19.41 10.38 8.13
N SER A 186 18.93 9.15 7.87
CA SER A 186 19.39 7.92 8.52
C SER A 186 20.41 7.14 7.70
N LEU A 187 20.57 7.47 6.42
CA LEU A 187 21.58 6.92 5.53
C LEU A 187 22.43 8.07 4.99
N ASP A 188 23.74 7.94 5.13
CA ASP A 188 24.73 8.75 4.44
C ASP A 188 25.18 7.99 3.19
N LEU A 189 24.86 8.53 2.01
CA LEU A 189 25.00 7.86 0.73
C LEU A 189 26.27 8.36 0.03
N TRP A 190 27.11 7.44 -0.43
CA TRP A 190 28.41 7.75 -1.01
C TRP A 190 28.52 7.26 -2.46
N TRP A 191 29.14 8.08 -3.29
CA TRP A 191 29.61 7.71 -4.62
C TRP A 191 31.02 7.13 -4.54
N PRO A 192 31.26 5.89 -4.97
CA PRO A 192 32.57 5.27 -4.87
C PRO A 192 33.53 5.72 -5.98
N PHE A 193 34.81 5.89 -5.64
CA PHE A 193 35.91 6.03 -6.60
C PHE A 193 36.69 4.72 -6.80
N ARG A 194 36.58 3.79 -5.84
CA ARG A 194 37.20 2.46 -5.88
C ARG A 194 36.17 1.37 -6.18
N GLU A 195 36.63 0.19 -6.57
CA GLU A 195 35.72 -0.94 -6.83
C GLU A 195 35.13 -1.47 -5.52
N LEU A 196 33.98 -2.16 -5.60
CA LEU A 196 33.30 -2.69 -4.41
C LEU A 196 34.19 -3.60 -3.56
N LYS A 197 35.13 -4.32 -4.17
CA LYS A 197 36.09 -5.19 -3.45
C LYS A 197 37.11 -4.42 -2.61
N ASP A 198 37.41 -3.18 -2.99
CA ASP A 198 38.35 -2.31 -2.26
C ASP A 198 37.63 -1.59 -1.12
N VAL A 199 36.34 -1.26 -1.33
CA VAL A 199 35.50 -0.59 -0.33
C VAL A 199 34.98 -1.59 0.72
N LEU A 200 34.51 -2.75 0.27
CA LEU A 200 33.91 -3.81 1.09
C LEU A 200 34.52 -5.18 0.73
N PRO A 201 35.76 -5.44 1.19
CA PRO A 201 36.48 -6.67 0.85
C PRO A 201 35.75 -7.93 1.34
N PRO A 202 36.00 -9.09 0.70
CA PRO A 202 35.45 -10.36 1.15
C PRO A 202 35.87 -10.66 2.59
N PRO A 203 35.05 -11.38 3.37
CA PRO A 203 35.44 -11.83 4.71
C PRO A 203 36.74 -12.65 4.63
N LEU A 204 37.82 -12.15 5.25
CA LEU A 204 39.11 -12.84 5.33
C LEU A 204 39.00 -14.02 6.32
N GLU A 205 39.52 -15.19 5.96
CA GLU A 205 39.60 -16.36 6.86
C GLU A 205 40.96 -16.41 7.58
N GLY A 206 40.96 -16.62 8.90
CA GLY A 206 42.17 -16.90 9.69
C GLY A 206 43.07 -15.69 10.00
N LYS A 207 44.40 -15.89 10.01
CA LYS A 207 45.42 -14.91 10.44
C LYS A 207 45.44 -13.60 9.63
N ALA A 208 44.93 -13.60 8.40
CA ALA A 208 44.82 -12.40 7.57
C ALA A 208 43.78 -11.39 8.12
N ALA A 209 42.76 -11.86 8.86
CA ALA A 209 41.82 -10.99 9.54
C ALA A 209 42.45 -10.28 10.76
N GLU A 210 43.40 -10.92 11.45
CA GLU A 210 44.12 -10.34 12.59
C GLU A 210 45.08 -9.23 12.14
N GLU A 211 45.74 -9.39 10.98
CA GLU A 211 46.64 -8.39 10.38
C GLU A 211 45.86 -7.17 9.83
N TYR A 212 44.72 -7.38 9.16
CA TYR A 212 43.84 -6.31 8.67
C TYR A 212 43.18 -5.50 9.80
N VAL A 213 42.80 -6.15 10.90
CA VAL A 213 42.28 -5.49 12.11
C VAL A 213 43.37 -4.69 12.82
N HIS A 214 44.63 -5.15 12.76
CA HIS A 214 45.76 -4.40 13.34
C HIS A 214 46.11 -3.14 12.53
N ASP A 215 45.98 -3.20 11.21
CA ASP A 215 46.19 -2.06 10.29
C ASP A 215 45.08 -1.02 10.43
N THR A 216 43.81 -1.47 10.47
CA THR A 216 42.64 -0.58 10.71
C THR A 216 42.56 -0.01 12.12
N ALA A 217 43.17 -0.68 13.12
CA ALA A 217 43.28 -0.16 14.49
C ALA A 217 44.43 0.84 14.67
N GLN A 218 45.49 0.78 13.86
CA GLN A 218 46.53 1.82 13.82
C GLN A 218 46.03 3.11 13.16
N THR A 219 45.08 3.04 12.24
CA THR A 219 44.32 4.20 11.70
C THR A 219 43.17 4.68 12.62
N LYS A 220 43.04 4.18 13.85
CA LYS A 220 42.13 4.76 14.87
C LYS A 220 42.90 5.55 15.92
N ALA A 221 43.68 6.53 15.48
CA ALA A 221 44.42 7.42 16.35
C ALA A 221 44.01 8.90 16.15
N GLY A 222 43.03 9.35 16.96
CA GLY A 222 42.79 10.77 17.25
C GLY A 222 41.84 11.52 16.28
N PRO A 223 41.06 12.51 16.75
CA PRO A 223 39.88 13.02 16.04
C PRO A 223 40.16 14.11 14.97
N GLU A 224 41.41 14.37 14.58
CA GLU A 224 41.75 15.61 13.85
C GLU A 224 42.52 15.40 12.52
N GLU A 225 42.85 14.18 12.10
CA GLU A 225 43.58 13.92 10.84
C GLU A 225 42.81 13.04 9.82
N ASP A 226 41.60 12.54 10.15
CA ASP A 226 40.87 11.54 9.36
C ASP A 226 40.06 12.08 8.14
N SER A 227 39.99 13.40 7.91
CA SER A 227 39.07 13.94 6.89
C SER A 227 39.53 13.68 5.46
N ASP A 228 40.83 13.70 5.19
CA ASP A 228 41.35 13.76 3.82
C ASP A 228 41.42 12.36 3.18
N ASP A 229 41.62 11.30 3.97
CA ASP A 229 41.73 9.91 3.51
C ASP A 229 40.36 9.28 3.17
N GLU A 230 39.27 9.70 3.83
CA GLU A 230 37.92 9.15 3.57
C GLU A 230 37.42 9.52 2.16
N PHE A 231 37.78 10.72 1.69
CA PHE A 231 37.44 11.20 0.35
C PHE A 231 38.25 10.53 -0.77
N GLU A 232 39.33 9.81 -0.45
CA GLU A 232 40.03 9.00 -1.45
C GLU A 232 39.21 7.80 -1.94
N THR A 233 38.29 7.32 -1.09
CA THR A 233 37.48 6.13 -1.39
C THR A 233 36.20 6.51 -2.12
N GLY A 234 35.69 7.72 -1.91
CA GLY A 234 34.51 8.24 -2.58
C GLY A 234 34.08 9.61 -2.07
N VAL A 235 32.92 10.09 -2.52
CA VAL A 235 32.36 11.39 -2.10
C VAL A 235 30.92 11.24 -1.62
N PRO A 236 30.49 11.93 -0.55
CA PRO A 236 29.11 11.91 -0.10
C PRO A 236 28.19 12.55 -1.16
N LEU A 237 27.05 11.93 -1.38
CA LEU A 237 26.02 12.37 -2.32
C LEU A 237 24.99 13.24 -1.60
N SER A 238 24.67 14.38 -2.23
CA SER A 238 23.57 15.22 -1.78
C SER A 238 22.22 14.53 -1.99
N LEU A 239 21.19 15.00 -1.29
CA LEU A 239 19.82 14.54 -1.50
C LEU A 239 19.38 14.73 -2.97
N GLN A 240 19.76 15.85 -3.58
CA GLN A 240 19.48 16.15 -4.98
C GLN A 240 20.15 15.14 -5.91
N ALA A 241 21.40 14.76 -5.63
CA ALA A 241 22.10 13.74 -6.40
C ALA A 241 21.43 12.37 -6.22
N ALA A 242 21.02 12.00 -5.01
CA ALA A 242 20.27 10.76 -4.77
C ALA A 242 18.96 10.72 -5.57
N TYR A 243 18.22 11.83 -5.63
CA TYR A 243 17.02 11.97 -6.46
C TYR A 243 17.34 11.78 -7.95
N ALA A 244 18.42 12.40 -8.45
CA ALA A 244 18.83 12.26 -9.85
C ALA A 244 19.26 10.83 -10.21
N LEU A 245 19.87 10.10 -9.27
CA LEU A 245 20.34 8.73 -9.47
C LEU A 245 19.22 7.70 -9.38
N PHE A 246 18.25 7.88 -8.47
CA PHE A 246 17.22 6.88 -8.18
C PHE A 246 15.88 7.13 -8.86
N ILE A 247 15.59 8.35 -9.31
CA ILE A 247 14.34 8.66 -10.00
C ILE A 247 14.55 8.62 -11.52
N GLY A 248 13.71 7.87 -12.23
CA GLY A 248 13.76 7.70 -13.68
C GLY A 248 12.43 7.25 -14.26
N LEU A 249 12.44 6.74 -15.49
CA LEU A 249 11.28 6.11 -16.11
C LEU A 249 11.12 4.66 -15.66
N ASP A 250 9.92 4.12 -15.85
CA ASP A 250 9.66 2.71 -15.58
C ASP A 250 10.52 1.81 -16.48
N GLY A 251 11.09 0.77 -15.89
CA GLY A 251 12.02 -0.15 -16.57
C GLY A 251 13.48 0.34 -16.63
N GLU A 252 13.78 1.57 -16.22
CA GLU A 252 15.18 2.00 -16.08
C GLU A 252 15.88 1.26 -14.93
N ARG A 253 17.06 0.71 -15.23
CA ARG A 253 17.86 -0.07 -14.28
C ARG A 253 18.16 0.75 -13.02
N GLY A 254 17.87 0.17 -11.86
CA GLY A 254 18.25 0.75 -10.58
C GLY A 254 17.53 2.05 -10.23
N LYS A 255 16.44 2.34 -10.95
CA LYS A 255 15.62 3.54 -10.75
C LYS A 255 14.17 3.18 -10.52
N MET A 256 13.40 4.18 -10.14
CA MET A 256 11.96 4.08 -9.98
C MET A 256 11.31 5.41 -10.36
N THR A 257 10.05 5.37 -10.79
CA THR A 257 9.33 6.61 -11.09
C THR A 257 9.01 7.41 -9.85
N LEU A 258 8.94 8.73 -10.02
CA LEU A 258 8.61 9.66 -8.92
C LEU A 258 7.25 9.34 -8.27
N PRO A 259 6.16 9.03 -9.02
CA PRO A 259 4.88 8.67 -8.42
C PRO A 259 4.96 7.43 -7.54
N LYS A 260 5.64 6.36 -8.00
CA LYS A 260 5.85 5.14 -7.21
C LYS A 260 6.59 5.45 -5.91
N TYR A 261 7.57 6.35 -5.95
CA TYR A 261 8.32 6.79 -4.76
C TYR A 261 7.48 7.63 -3.79
N GLN A 262 6.64 8.52 -4.31
CA GLN A 262 5.74 9.33 -3.47
C GLN A 262 4.75 8.45 -2.72
N VAL A 263 4.20 7.41 -3.36
CA VAL A 263 3.34 6.42 -2.70
C VAL A 263 4.10 5.65 -1.62
N TYR A 264 5.31 5.16 -1.94
CA TYR A 264 6.16 4.44 -1.00
C TYR A 264 6.47 5.29 0.25
N SER A 265 7.02 6.48 0.05
CA SER A 265 7.41 7.38 1.14
C SER A 265 6.21 7.82 1.99
N HIS A 266 5.05 8.07 1.37
CA HIS A 266 3.81 8.37 2.09
C HIS A 266 3.39 7.22 3.01
N LEU A 267 3.29 6.00 2.47
CA LEU A 267 2.88 4.82 3.25
C LEU A 267 3.88 4.49 4.37
N ARG A 268 5.19 4.64 4.11
CA ARG A 268 6.22 4.43 5.12
C ARG A 268 6.16 5.45 6.25
N ARG A 269 5.87 6.72 5.95
CA ARG A 269 5.67 7.78 6.97
C ARG A 269 4.42 7.52 7.82
N LEU A 270 3.40 6.90 7.25
CA LEU A 270 2.21 6.44 7.99
C LEU A 270 2.46 5.18 8.85
N GLY A 271 3.65 4.57 8.75
CA GLY A 271 4.03 3.41 9.55
C GLY A 271 3.64 2.06 8.95
N TYR A 272 3.21 2.01 7.69
CA TYR A 272 2.97 0.75 6.99
C TYR A 272 4.28 0.05 6.61
N TYR A 273 4.22 -1.27 6.53
CA TYR A 273 5.25 -2.06 5.86
C TYR A 273 4.93 -2.13 4.38
N VAL A 274 5.90 -1.80 3.53
CA VAL A 274 5.73 -1.70 2.07
C VAL A 274 6.85 -2.49 1.42
N GLN A 275 6.51 -3.34 0.45
CA GLN A 275 7.45 -4.10 -0.39
C GLN A 275 6.94 -4.11 -1.83
N ARG A 276 7.85 -4.26 -2.79
CA ARG A 276 7.48 -4.46 -4.19
C ARG A 276 6.73 -5.78 -4.37
N ALA A 277 5.71 -5.78 -5.24
CA ALA A 277 4.95 -6.96 -5.60
C ALA A 277 5.73 -7.80 -6.62
N PRO A 278 6.12 -9.06 -6.30
CA PRO A 278 7.06 -9.85 -7.09
C PRO A 278 6.65 -9.94 -8.58
N PRO A 279 7.64 -9.96 -9.50
CA PRO A 279 7.39 -9.83 -10.94
C PRO A 279 6.45 -10.91 -11.51
N ASP A 280 6.48 -12.12 -10.92
CA ASP A 280 5.81 -13.32 -11.43
C ASP A 280 4.57 -13.75 -10.61
N ALA A 281 3.99 -12.86 -9.78
CA ALA A 281 2.77 -13.21 -9.04
C ALA A 281 1.56 -13.53 -9.94
N ALA A 282 1.61 -13.17 -11.22
CA ALA A 282 0.61 -13.56 -12.22
C ALA A 282 0.71 -15.05 -12.60
N ASP A 283 1.90 -15.64 -12.59
CA ASP A 283 2.13 -17.05 -12.95
C ASP A 283 2.07 -18.00 -11.74
N ALA A 284 2.29 -17.48 -10.53
CA ALA A 284 2.17 -18.23 -9.28
C ALA A 284 0.72 -18.33 -8.76
N ALA A 285 -0.24 -17.70 -9.42
CA ALA A 285 -1.65 -18.05 -9.26
C ALA A 285 -1.78 -19.50 -9.73
N SER A 286 -1.74 -20.42 -8.76
CA SER A 286 -2.08 -21.83 -8.89
C SER A 286 -2.99 -22.03 -10.09
N GLN A 287 -2.50 -22.72 -11.12
CA GLN A 287 -3.35 -23.23 -12.20
C GLN A 287 -4.65 -23.68 -11.54
N PRO A 288 -5.83 -23.18 -11.96
CA PRO A 288 -7.06 -23.65 -11.36
C PRO A 288 -7.04 -25.15 -11.56
N GLN A 289 -6.83 -25.90 -10.46
CA GLN A 289 -7.14 -27.31 -10.46
C GLN A 289 -8.58 -27.31 -10.91
N SER A 290 -8.82 -27.78 -12.14
CA SER A 290 -10.16 -27.87 -12.69
C SER A 290 -10.98 -28.50 -11.58
N ALA A 291 -11.89 -27.74 -10.98
CA ALA A 291 -12.80 -28.29 -10.01
C ALA A 291 -13.48 -29.41 -10.78
N LYS A 292 -13.13 -30.66 -10.47
CA LYS A 292 -13.72 -31.80 -11.14
C LYS A 292 -15.18 -31.70 -10.77
N GLU A 293 -16.00 -31.25 -11.71
CA GLU A 293 -17.44 -31.16 -11.47
C GLU A 293 -17.86 -32.52 -10.98
N SER A 294 -18.35 -32.58 -9.75
CA SER A 294 -18.83 -33.86 -9.24
C SER A 294 -19.98 -34.30 -10.15
N LEU A 295 -20.14 -35.60 -10.38
CA LEU A 295 -21.25 -36.11 -11.20
C LEU A 295 -22.61 -35.56 -10.73
N TRP A 296 -22.71 -35.18 -9.45
CA TRP A 296 -23.86 -34.47 -8.89
C TRP A 296 -23.99 -33.01 -9.34
N GLN A 297 -22.90 -32.26 -9.50
CA GLN A 297 -22.93 -30.91 -10.06
C GLN A 297 -23.34 -30.93 -11.53
N TRP A 298 -22.89 -31.92 -12.31
CA TRP A 298 -23.35 -32.15 -13.68
C TRP A 298 -24.82 -32.59 -13.76
N LEU A 299 -25.26 -33.47 -12.85
CA LEU A 299 -26.65 -33.93 -12.80
C LEU A 299 -27.58 -32.79 -12.32
N VAL A 300 -27.09 -31.90 -11.45
CA VAL A 300 -27.79 -30.68 -11.02
C VAL A 300 -27.75 -29.59 -12.09
N SER A 301 -26.72 -29.51 -12.94
CA SER A 301 -26.68 -28.56 -14.06
C SER A 301 -27.67 -28.94 -15.17
N LEU A 302 -27.97 -30.23 -15.33
CA LEU A 302 -29.10 -30.71 -16.16
C LEU A 302 -30.49 -30.36 -15.59
N LEU A 303 -30.56 -30.09 -14.28
CA LEU A 303 -31.74 -29.58 -13.59
C LEU A 303 -31.73 -28.05 -13.48
N ASP A 304 -30.69 -27.38 -13.98
CA ASP A 304 -30.60 -25.93 -13.99
C ASP A 304 -31.67 -25.41 -14.93
N ARG A 305 -32.79 -25.03 -14.31
CA ARG A 305 -33.95 -24.51 -15.02
C ARG A 305 -33.47 -23.26 -15.73
N SER A 306 -33.54 -23.28 -17.06
CA SER A 306 -33.54 -22.07 -17.89
C SER A 306 -34.24 -20.97 -17.12
N ALA A 307 -33.58 -19.83 -16.95
CA ALA A 307 -34.18 -18.65 -16.36
C ALA A 307 -35.60 -18.49 -16.96
N PRO A 308 -36.64 -18.28 -16.13
CA PRO A 308 -38.00 -18.23 -16.63
C PRO A 308 -38.06 -17.17 -17.72
N THR A 309 -38.27 -17.60 -18.97
CA THR A 309 -38.39 -16.67 -20.08
C THR A 309 -39.61 -15.80 -19.79
N PRO A 310 -39.46 -14.47 -19.70
CA PRO A 310 -40.60 -13.60 -19.48
C PRO A 310 -41.59 -13.83 -20.63
N PRO A 311 -42.90 -13.82 -20.35
CA PRO A 311 -43.88 -13.90 -21.42
C PRO A 311 -43.62 -12.72 -22.40
N PRO A 312 -43.71 -12.95 -23.73
CA PRO A 312 -43.43 -11.91 -24.72
C PRO A 312 -44.37 -10.72 -24.62
N TYR A 313 -45.50 -10.87 -23.92
CA TYR A 313 -46.45 -9.81 -23.62
C TYR A 313 -47.12 -10.07 -22.26
N GLY A 314 -47.42 -9.01 -21.50
CA GLY A 314 -48.09 -9.08 -20.19
C GLY A 314 -47.20 -8.71 -19.00
N PRO A 315 -47.72 -8.82 -17.76
CA PRO A 315 -46.96 -8.44 -16.57
C PRO A 315 -45.82 -9.42 -16.30
N LEU A 316 -44.64 -8.88 -15.96
CA LEU A 316 -43.44 -9.67 -15.62
C LEU A 316 -43.66 -10.60 -14.43
N VAL A 317 -44.49 -10.17 -13.48
CA VAL A 317 -44.96 -10.99 -12.36
C VAL A 317 -46.35 -11.50 -12.69
N ARG A 318 -46.52 -12.82 -12.68
CA ARG A 318 -47.82 -13.45 -12.97
C ARG A 318 -48.86 -13.03 -11.91
N PRO A 319 -50.09 -12.65 -12.29
CA PRO A 319 -51.14 -12.38 -11.32
C PRO A 319 -51.41 -13.61 -10.43
N GLY A 320 -51.35 -13.44 -9.11
CA GLY A 320 -51.51 -14.55 -8.17
C GLY A 320 -51.25 -14.14 -6.72
N VAL A 321 -51.53 -15.05 -5.79
CA VAL A 321 -51.25 -14.85 -4.36
C VAL A 321 -49.85 -15.36 -4.05
N TYR A 322 -48.95 -14.44 -3.69
CA TYR A 322 -47.57 -14.76 -3.27
C TYR A 322 -47.46 -14.70 -1.76
N ARG A 323 -46.93 -15.77 -1.15
CA ARG A 323 -46.69 -15.84 0.31
C ARG A 323 -45.24 -15.53 0.69
N GLN A 324 -44.33 -15.55 -0.27
CA GLN A 324 -42.91 -15.28 -0.10
C GLN A 324 -42.47 -14.31 -1.19
N TYR A 325 -41.70 -13.30 -0.82
CA TYR A 325 -41.15 -12.33 -1.76
C TYR A 325 -40.17 -13.00 -2.73
N SER A 326 -39.47 -14.05 -2.29
CA SER A 326 -38.55 -14.82 -3.15
C SER A 326 -39.18 -15.30 -4.46
N LEU A 327 -40.46 -15.68 -4.46
CA LEU A 327 -41.17 -16.14 -5.67
C LEU A 327 -41.44 -15.01 -6.68
N VAL A 328 -41.60 -13.78 -6.18
CA VAL A 328 -41.79 -12.58 -7.01
C VAL A 328 -40.46 -12.14 -7.60
N TYR A 329 -39.42 -12.02 -6.77
CA TYR A 329 -38.09 -11.60 -7.22
C TYR A 329 -37.43 -12.59 -8.19
N LYS A 330 -37.71 -13.89 -8.06
CA LYS A 330 -37.29 -14.90 -9.05
C LYS A 330 -37.94 -14.72 -10.43
N GLN A 331 -39.17 -14.19 -10.50
CA GLN A 331 -39.81 -13.87 -11.79
C GLN A 331 -39.25 -12.57 -12.40
N LEU A 332 -38.75 -11.66 -11.56
CA LEU A 332 -38.09 -10.42 -11.99
C LEU A 332 -36.60 -10.61 -12.33
N GLU A 333 -36.07 -11.82 -12.20
CA GLU A 333 -34.68 -12.15 -12.55
C GLU A 333 -34.53 -12.35 -14.07
N LEU A 334 -34.57 -11.24 -14.80
CA LEU A 334 -34.57 -11.24 -16.28
C LEU A 334 -33.16 -11.34 -16.89
N LEU A 335 -32.14 -10.88 -16.17
CA LEU A 335 -30.76 -10.79 -16.65
C LEU A 335 -29.89 -11.82 -15.96
N ALA A 336 -28.96 -12.42 -16.71
CA ALA A 336 -27.90 -13.23 -16.14
C ALA A 336 -27.06 -12.36 -15.19
N ARG A 337 -27.03 -12.74 -13.91
CA ARG A 337 -26.28 -12.02 -12.89
C ARG A 337 -24.82 -12.42 -12.97
N TYR A 338 -23.95 -11.43 -12.81
CA TYR A 338 -22.53 -11.67 -12.67
C TYR A 338 -22.26 -12.50 -11.40
N ARG A 339 -21.58 -13.63 -11.56
CA ARG A 339 -21.12 -14.47 -10.44
C ARG A 339 -19.59 -14.45 -10.38
N PRO A 340 -19.02 -13.97 -9.27
CA PRO A 340 -17.58 -13.95 -9.10
C PRO A 340 -17.07 -15.39 -8.99
N SER A 341 -15.97 -15.66 -9.69
CA SER A 341 -15.34 -16.97 -9.73
C SER A 341 -13.92 -16.88 -9.17
N PRO A 342 -13.43 -17.93 -8.48
CA PRO A 342 -12.01 -18.01 -8.11
C PRO A 342 -11.11 -18.12 -9.34
N ALA A 343 -11.60 -18.66 -10.47
CA ALA A 343 -10.85 -18.65 -11.72
C ALA A 343 -10.84 -17.24 -12.33
N ALA A 344 -9.69 -16.82 -12.87
CA ALA A 344 -9.60 -15.62 -13.68
C ALA A 344 -10.56 -15.73 -14.88
N GLN A 345 -11.29 -14.67 -15.17
CA GLN A 345 -12.28 -14.65 -16.24
C GLN A 345 -11.65 -14.26 -17.57
N GLU A 346 -10.61 -13.44 -17.54
CA GLU A 346 -9.88 -12.99 -18.72
C GLU A 346 -8.38 -13.34 -18.65
N PRO A 347 -7.75 -13.76 -19.75
CA PRO A 347 -6.33 -14.12 -19.78
C PRO A 347 -5.39 -12.92 -19.97
N VAL A 348 -5.89 -11.68 -19.87
CA VAL A 348 -5.09 -10.47 -20.14
C VAL A 348 -4.24 -10.13 -18.92
N ALA A 349 -2.92 -10.06 -19.10
CA ALA A 349 -2.01 -9.64 -18.06
C ALA A 349 -2.14 -8.14 -17.79
N PRO A 350 -2.11 -7.68 -16.52
CA PRO A 350 -2.16 -6.26 -16.20
C PRO A 350 -0.86 -5.55 -16.62
N GLU A 351 -1.00 -4.39 -17.26
CA GLU A 351 0.11 -3.54 -17.72
C GLU A 351 0.23 -2.27 -16.86
N ASP A 352 1.41 -1.62 -16.88
CA ASP A 352 1.59 -0.31 -16.25
C ASP A 352 0.71 0.74 -16.97
N PRO A 353 0.08 1.68 -16.25
CA PRO A 353 0.21 1.98 -14.81
C PRO A 353 -0.70 1.14 -13.90
N TYR A 354 -1.65 0.40 -14.46
CA TYR A 354 -2.65 -0.38 -13.71
C TYR A 354 -2.20 -1.81 -13.42
N LYS A 355 -0.97 -1.93 -12.90
CA LYS A 355 -0.37 -3.16 -12.42
C LYS A 355 -0.05 -3.02 -10.93
N VAL A 356 -0.31 -4.06 -10.15
CA VAL A 356 0.05 -4.06 -8.72
C VAL A 356 1.57 -3.92 -8.59
N HIS A 357 2.00 -2.82 -7.98
CA HIS A 357 3.41 -2.54 -7.76
C HIS A 357 3.80 -2.65 -6.28
N TRP A 358 2.91 -2.22 -5.37
CA TRP A 358 3.16 -2.31 -3.92
C TRP A 358 2.29 -3.34 -3.23
N HIS A 359 2.94 -4.18 -2.43
CA HIS A 359 2.34 -4.98 -1.37
C HIS A 359 2.52 -4.27 -0.04
N VAL A 360 1.43 -4.15 0.72
CA VAL A 360 1.40 -3.36 1.96
C VAL A 360 0.77 -4.18 3.08
N TRP A 361 1.39 -4.10 4.27
CA TRP A 361 0.92 -4.76 5.50
C TRP A 361 0.65 -3.74 6.59
N LYS A 362 -0.46 -3.94 7.31
CA LYS A 362 -0.85 -3.08 8.42
C LYS A 362 -0.06 -3.44 9.68
N PRO A 363 0.58 -2.47 10.37
CA PRO A 363 1.34 -2.75 11.58
C PRO A 363 0.46 -3.30 12.71
N SER A 364 -0.84 -2.97 12.73
CA SER A 364 -1.80 -3.49 13.72
C SER A 364 -2.07 -4.99 13.58
N LYS A 365 -2.07 -5.52 12.35
CA LYS A 365 -2.24 -6.95 12.07
C LYS A 365 -0.92 -7.72 12.16
N HIS A 366 0.18 -7.07 11.81
CA HIS A 366 1.50 -7.70 11.75
C HIS A 366 2.55 -6.91 12.55
N PRO A 367 2.48 -6.88 13.90
CA PRO A 367 3.36 -6.06 14.72
C PRO A 367 4.84 -6.48 14.65
N ASN A 368 5.11 -7.77 14.43
CA ASN A 368 6.46 -8.34 14.36
C ASN A 368 6.82 -8.82 12.95
N LEU A 369 6.29 -8.15 11.91
CA LEU A 369 6.56 -8.49 10.52
C LEU A 369 8.07 -8.50 10.24
N ARG A 370 8.56 -9.61 9.67
CA ARG A 370 9.95 -9.73 9.21
C ARG A 370 9.94 -9.81 7.70
N VAL A 371 10.83 -9.06 7.08
CA VAL A 371 10.94 -8.98 5.61
C VAL A 371 11.25 -10.38 5.05
N THR A 372 12.00 -11.21 5.77
CA THR A 372 12.36 -12.60 5.36
C THR A 372 11.19 -13.59 5.33
N ASP A 373 10.11 -13.33 6.04
CA ASP A 373 8.96 -14.24 6.15
C ASP A 373 7.68 -13.40 6.12
N LEU A 374 7.24 -13.08 4.90
CA LEU A 374 6.12 -12.19 4.65
C LEU A 374 4.83 -13.03 4.48
N PRO A 375 3.80 -12.79 5.32
CA PRO A 375 2.47 -13.32 5.08
C PRO A 375 1.84 -12.66 3.84
N PRO A 376 0.68 -13.16 3.37
CA PRO A 376 -0.07 -12.49 2.31
C PRO A 376 -0.31 -11.01 2.63
N PRO A 377 -0.19 -10.10 1.64
CA PRO A 377 -0.36 -8.67 1.86
C PRO A 377 -1.81 -8.32 2.19
N ASP A 378 -1.98 -7.35 3.08
CA ASP A 378 -3.29 -6.80 3.45
C ASP A 378 -3.89 -5.92 2.35
N ILE A 379 -3.02 -5.21 1.63
CA ILE A 379 -3.39 -4.22 0.62
C ILE A 379 -2.44 -4.38 -0.58
N ARG A 380 -3.02 -4.38 -1.77
CA ARG A 380 -2.32 -4.37 -3.06
C ARG A 380 -2.57 -3.04 -3.75
N ILE A 381 -1.52 -2.38 -4.20
CA ILE A 381 -1.60 -1.01 -4.74
C ILE A 381 -0.95 -0.96 -6.13
N ALA A 382 -1.73 -0.53 -7.11
CA ALA A 382 -1.23 -0.01 -8.39
C ALA A 382 -1.02 1.50 -8.29
N VAL A 383 -0.14 2.08 -9.11
CA VAL A 383 0.22 3.50 -9.04
C VAL A 383 -0.01 4.15 -10.39
N ALA A 384 -0.84 5.19 -10.42
CA ALA A 384 -1.13 5.99 -11.61
C ALA A 384 -0.85 7.47 -11.35
N ASP A 385 -0.30 8.16 -12.34
CA ASP A 385 -0.09 9.60 -12.35
C ASP A 385 -1.30 10.29 -12.99
N ALA A 386 -1.99 11.14 -12.22
CA ALA A 386 -3.20 11.82 -12.66
C ALA A 386 -3.02 12.74 -13.88
N ARG A 387 -1.79 13.14 -14.19
CA ARG A 387 -1.51 14.06 -15.31
C ARG A 387 -1.16 13.35 -16.60
N ASN A 388 -0.55 12.18 -16.48
CA ASN A 388 -0.02 11.42 -17.61
C ASN A 388 -0.92 10.25 -17.98
N ASP A 389 -1.62 9.69 -16.99
CA ASP A 389 -2.47 8.52 -17.16
C ASP A 389 -3.95 8.92 -17.21
N ALA A 390 -4.72 8.17 -18.01
CA ALA A 390 -6.16 8.38 -18.13
C ALA A 390 -6.92 7.80 -16.92
N VAL A 391 -8.25 7.74 -17.02
CA VAL A 391 -9.06 6.91 -16.13
C VAL A 391 -9.01 5.47 -16.66
N PRO A 392 -8.82 4.44 -15.82
CA PRO A 392 -8.70 3.07 -16.29
C PRO A 392 -9.97 2.61 -17.00
N SER A 393 -9.79 1.90 -18.10
CA SER A 393 -10.85 1.21 -18.84
C SER A 393 -11.38 -0.01 -18.07
N LEU A 394 -12.54 -0.51 -18.48
CA LEU A 394 -13.12 -1.71 -17.87
C LEU A 394 -12.20 -2.94 -17.99
N GLU A 395 -11.53 -3.09 -19.13
CA GLU A 395 -10.61 -4.20 -19.41
C GLU A 395 -9.37 -4.14 -18.50
N GLU A 396 -8.79 -2.95 -18.30
CA GLU A 396 -7.65 -2.75 -17.40
C GLU A 396 -8.02 -3.00 -15.94
N VAL A 397 -9.20 -2.54 -15.50
CA VAL A 397 -9.70 -2.83 -14.14
C VAL A 397 -10.01 -4.31 -13.97
N SER A 398 -10.57 -4.97 -14.98
CA SER A 398 -10.84 -6.41 -15.00
C SER A 398 -9.55 -7.21 -14.83
N ALA A 399 -8.55 -6.95 -15.69
CA ALA A 399 -7.23 -7.58 -15.63
C ALA A 399 -6.52 -7.32 -14.28
N LEU A 400 -6.60 -6.08 -13.77
CA LEU A 400 -6.02 -5.74 -12.47
C LEU A 400 -6.70 -6.50 -11.33
N LEU A 401 -8.04 -6.59 -11.30
CA LEU A 401 -8.76 -7.35 -10.29
C LEU A 401 -8.45 -8.84 -10.38
N ASP A 402 -8.41 -9.41 -11.58
CA ASP A 402 -8.11 -10.82 -11.81
C ASP A 402 -6.68 -11.20 -11.39
N SER A 403 -5.74 -10.24 -11.39
CA SER A 403 -4.38 -10.42 -10.84
C SER A 403 -4.33 -10.51 -9.30
N THR A 404 -5.39 -10.11 -8.59
CA THR A 404 -5.48 -10.18 -7.13
C THR A 404 -6.14 -11.47 -6.66
N PRO A 405 -5.79 -12.04 -5.49
CA PRO A 405 -6.38 -13.30 -5.04
C PRO A 405 -7.89 -13.16 -4.79
N TYR A 406 -8.59 -14.27 -5.00
CA TYR A 406 -9.99 -14.40 -4.65
C TYR A 406 -10.15 -14.47 -3.12
N ASP A 407 -10.74 -13.43 -2.54
CA ASP A 407 -10.97 -13.25 -1.11
C ASP A 407 -12.44 -12.84 -0.86
N PRO A 408 -13.38 -13.82 -0.86
CA PRO A 408 -14.79 -13.56 -0.65
C PRO A 408 -15.06 -13.07 0.78
N PRO A 409 -16.12 -12.27 1.01
CA PRO A 409 -16.45 -11.81 2.35
C PRO A 409 -16.71 -12.99 3.30
N ASP A 410 -15.96 -13.06 4.41
CA ASP A 410 -16.09 -14.15 5.37
C ASP A 410 -17.48 -14.16 6.04
N PRO A 411 -18.26 -15.24 5.92
CA PRO A 411 -19.61 -15.32 6.47
C PRO A 411 -19.64 -15.27 8.00
N ARG A 412 -18.54 -15.57 8.70
CA ARG A 412 -18.49 -15.49 10.17
C ARG A 412 -18.42 -14.06 10.68
N THR A 413 -17.62 -13.22 10.01
CA THR A 413 -17.40 -11.82 10.41
C THR A 413 -18.39 -10.86 9.75
N MET A 414 -18.76 -11.12 8.50
CA MET A 414 -19.62 -10.26 7.69
C MET A 414 -20.96 -10.91 7.35
N GLY A 415 -21.38 -11.92 8.11
CA GLY A 415 -22.67 -12.59 7.96
C GLY A 415 -23.87 -11.74 8.41
N GLY A 416 -25.06 -12.13 7.93
CA GLY A 416 -26.34 -11.57 8.36
C GLY A 416 -26.87 -10.39 7.53
N PRO A 417 -28.15 -10.02 7.72
CA PRO A 417 -28.88 -9.10 6.85
C PRO A 417 -28.45 -7.62 6.95
N GLY A 418 -27.75 -7.23 8.02
CA GLY A 418 -27.30 -5.84 8.24
C GLY A 418 -25.90 -5.52 7.69
N ARG A 419 -25.15 -6.51 7.23
CA ARG A 419 -23.73 -6.38 6.82
C ARG A 419 -23.57 -6.28 5.29
N LEU A 420 -24.66 -6.06 4.55
CA LEU A 420 -24.69 -5.99 3.09
C LEU A 420 -23.66 -5.02 2.52
N TYR A 421 -23.71 -3.74 2.94
CA TYR A 421 -22.80 -2.72 2.43
C TYR A 421 -21.34 -3.05 2.72
N GLN A 422 -21.07 -3.69 3.86
CA GLN A 422 -19.73 -4.14 4.22
C GLN A 422 -19.23 -5.24 3.28
N ARG A 423 -20.07 -6.22 2.93
CA ARG A 423 -19.74 -7.28 1.96
C ARG A 423 -19.54 -6.74 0.55
N LEU A 424 -20.43 -5.84 0.10
CA LEU A 424 -20.31 -5.19 -1.21
C LEU A 424 -19.05 -4.34 -1.32
N ARG A 425 -18.71 -3.58 -0.26
CA ARG A 425 -17.47 -2.79 -0.21
C ARG A 425 -16.22 -3.67 -0.12
N HIS A 426 -16.32 -4.82 0.55
CA HIS A 426 -15.23 -5.79 0.60
C HIS A 426 -14.92 -6.35 -0.80
N GLY A 427 -15.98 -6.75 -1.52
CA GLY A 427 -15.90 -7.47 -2.78
C GLY A 427 -15.37 -8.89 -2.61
N HIS A 428 -15.29 -9.63 -3.71
CA HIS A 428 -14.64 -10.93 -3.80
C HIS A 428 -13.18 -10.83 -4.24
N ARG A 429 -12.85 -9.72 -4.91
CA ARG A 429 -11.49 -9.28 -5.22
C ARG A 429 -11.43 -7.80 -4.97
N ASN A 430 -10.29 -7.30 -4.52
CA ASN A 430 -10.12 -5.88 -4.28
C ASN A 430 -8.68 -5.44 -4.49
N VAL A 431 -8.55 -4.19 -4.92
CA VAL A 431 -7.27 -3.55 -5.21
C VAL A 431 -7.39 -2.06 -4.95
N LEU A 432 -6.29 -1.41 -4.56
CA LEU A 432 -6.22 0.03 -4.48
C LEU A 432 -5.40 0.57 -5.65
N ILE A 433 -5.84 1.71 -6.18
CA ILE A 433 -5.07 2.51 -7.12
C ILE A 433 -4.67 3.78 -6.38
N ALA A 434 -3.37 4.01 -6.24
CA ALA A 434 -2.83 5.26 -5.75
C ALA A 434 -2.70 6.23 -6.93
N VAL A 435 -3.54 7.26 -6.93
CA VAL A 435 -3.56 8.32 -7.94
C VAL A 435 -2.74 9.49 -7.42
N VAL A 436 -1.66 9.81 -8.12
CA VAL A 436 -0.67 10.79 -7.70
C VAL A 436 -0.77 12.05 -8.55
N ASP A 437 -0.87 13.23 -7.92
CA ASP A 437 -0.77 14.54 -8.58
C ASP A 437 0.27 15.41 -7.87
N ARG A 438 1.48 15.50 -8.46
CA ARG A 438 2.57 16.38 -8.01
C ARG A 438 2.86 16.31 -6.49
N GLY A 439 2.76 15.13 -5.88
CA GLY A 439 3.02 14.89 -4.46
C GLY A 439 1.79 14.70 -3.59
N LEU A 440 0.59 14.98 -4.10
CA LEU A 440 -0.65 14.54 -3.48
C LEU A 440 -0.94 13.09 -3.90
N VAL A 441 -1.13 12.22 -2.91
CA VAL A 441 -1.41 10.80 -3.14
C VAL A 441 -2.82 10.50 -2.64
N ASN A 442 -3.74 10.23 -3.57
CA ASN A 442 -5.10 9.80 -3.28
C ASN A 442 -5.25 8.31 -3.53
N PHE A 443 -6.05 7.61 -2.73
CA PHE A 443 -6.28 6.18 -2.89
C PHE A 443 -7.72 5.91 -3.32
N MET A 444 -7.89 5.21 -4.43
CA MET A 444 -9.19 4.73 -4.92
C MET A 444 -9.25 3.22 -4.77
N ARG A 445 -10.36 2.69 -4.27
CA ARG A 445 -10.55 1.24 -4.12
C ARG A 445 -11.45 0.73 -5.24
N PHE A 446 -10.97 -0.29 -5.93
CA PHE A 446 -11.76 -1.09 -6.85
C PHE A 446 -12.05 -2.44 -6.21
N GLY A 447 -13.29 -2.90 -6.36
CA GLY A 447 -13.74 -4.16 -5.78
C GLY A 447 -14.69 -4.88 -6.73
N GLN A 448 -14.44 -6.15 -6.95
CA GLN A 448 -15.35 -7.03 -7.68
C GLN A 448 -16.50 -7.42 -6.76
N ALA A 449 -17.62 -6.70 -6.84
CA ALA A 449 -18.79 -6.94 -6.01
C ALA A 449 -19.86 -7.74 -6.77
N ALA A 450 -20.51 -8.68 -6.08
CA ALA A 450 -21.57 -9.52 -6.63
C ALA A 450 -22.94 -9.06 -6.12
N PHE A 451 -23.43 -7.92 -6.63
CA PHE A 451 -24.75 -7.39 -6.23
C PHE A 451 -25.89 -8.41 -6.41
N GLY A 452 -25.75 -9.30 -7.39
CA GLY A 452 -26.75 -10.33 -7.68
C GLY A 452 -26.84 -11.47 -6.65
N GLU A 453 -25.78 -11.70 -5.89
CA GLU A 453 -25.72 -12.75 -4.85
C GLU A 453 -26.28 -12.26 -3.51
N GLU A 454 -26.49 -10.95 -3.35
CA GLU A 454 -27.00 -10.34 -2.14
C GLU A 454 -28.55 -10.26 -2.14
N THR A 455 -29.19 -11.24 -1.50
CA THR A 455 -30.66 -11.38 -1.49
C THR A 455 -31.33 -10.42 -0.51
N LEU A 456 -31.82 -9.29 -1.01
CA LEU A 456 -32.54 -8.28 -0.20
C LEU A 456 -33.89 -8.75 0.34
N TYR A 457 -34.53 -9.72 -0.31
CA TYR A 457 -35.92 -10.06 -0.04
C TYR A 457 -36.11 -11.06 1.12
N GLU A 458 -35.08 -11.81 1.48
CA GLU A 458 -35.16 -12.85 2.53
C GLU A 458 -35.51 -12.25 3.91
N ARG A 459 -35.09 -11.01 4.17
CA ARG A 459 -35.41 -10.29 5.40
C ARG A 459 -36.91 -10.03 5.58
N PHE A 460 -37.68 -10.01 4.50
CA PHE A 460 -39.13 -9.79 4.56
C PHE A 460 -39.90 -11.10 4.75
N ASP A 461 -39.31 -12.24 4.36
CA ASP A 461 -39.92 -13.56 4.52
C ASP A 461 -39.78 -14.08 5.98
N ASN A 462 -38.75 -13.63 6.72
CA ASN A 462 -38.44 -14.07 8.09
C ASN A 462 -39.15 -13.29 9.22
N ARG A 463 -40.07 -12.37 8.93
CA ARG A 463 -40.94 -11.76 9.98
C ARG A 463 -42.04 -12.75 10.42
N GLY A 464 -41.61 -13.82 11.06
CA GLY A 464 -42.45 -14.67 11.89
C GLY A 464 -42.87 -13.91 13.14
N GLY A 465 -43.97 -13.17 13.04
CA GLY A 465 -44.53 -12.41 14.15
C GLY A 465 -45.65 -11.47 13.70
N PHE A 466 -46.68 -12.00 13.04
CA PHE A 466 -47.98 -11.33 13.02
C PHE A 466 -48.45 -11.19 14.47
N ARG A 467 -48.18 -10.05 15.13
CA ARG A 467 -49.04 -9.57 16.22
C ARG A 467 -50.37 -9.26 15.56
N GLY A 468 -51.29 -10.23 15.64
CA GLY A 468 -52.69 -10.00 15.32
C GLY A 468 -53.22 -8.92 16.24
N ASP A 469 -53.39 -7.70 15.71
CA ASP A 469 -54.16 -6.68 16.39
C ASP A 469 -55.50 -6.54 15.66
N ARG A 470 -56.52 -6.99 16.40
CA ARG A 470 -57.96 -6.73 16.26
C ARG A 470 -58.65 -7.14 14.96
N ILE A 471 -59.35 -8.26 15.11
CA ILE A 471 -60.69 -8.50 14.58
C ILE A 471 -61.51 -7.19 14.66
N CYS A 472 -61.75 -6.54 13.52
CA CYS A 472 -62.85 -5.60 13.38
C CYS A 472 -64.14 -6.40 13.56
N LYS A 473 -64.86 -6.17 14.67
CA LYS A 473 -66.23 -6.68 14.84
C LYS A 473 -67.09 -6.22 13.65
N PRO A 474 -67.98 -7.08 13.11
CA PRO A 474 -68.94 -6.64 12.12
C PRO A 474 -69.89 -5.63 12.77
N ARG A 475 -70.04 -4.46 12.13
CA ARG A 475 -71.09 -3.48 12.45
C ARG A 475 -72.44 -4.17 12.25
N GLN A 476 -73.24 -4.22 13.32
CA GLN A 476 -74.64 -4.61 13.24
C GLN A 476 -75.36 -3.67 12.27
N SER A 477 -76.11 -4.27 11.36
CA SER A 477 -77.05 -3.62 10.46
C SER A 477 -78.20 -3.04 11.28
N GLU A 478 -78.26 -1.72 11.42
CA GLU A 478 -79.49 -1.04 11.79
C GLU A 478 -80.39 -0.89 10.57
N SER A 479 -81.63 -1.30 10.79
CA SER A 479 -82.74 -1.42 9.87
C SER A 479 -83.31 -0.06 9.48
N ILE A 480 -83.38 0.21 8.18
CA ILE A 480 -84.20 1.28 7.62
C ILE A 480 -85.64 0.75 7.57
N LYS A 481 -86.53 1.36 8.36
CA LYS A 481 -87.99 1.16 8.24
C LYS A 481 -88.50 1.86 6.98
N PRO A 482 -89.47 1.26 6.26
CA PRO A 482 -90.16 1.92 5.17
C PRO A 482 -91.19 2.91 5.74
N GLY A 483 -91.24 4.10 5.14
CA GLY A 483 -92.33 5.07 5.21
C GLY A 483 -92.78 5.40 3.80
#